data_AF-A0A8A1UEG1-F1
#
_entry.id   AF-A0A8A1UEG1-F1
#
_cell.length_a   1.000
_cell.length_b   1.000
_cell.length_c   1.000
_cell.angle_alpha   90.00
_cell.angle_beta   90.00
_cell.angle_gamma   90.00
#
_symmetry.space_group_name_H-M   'P 1'
#
loop_
_entity.id
_entity.type
_entity.pdbx_description
1 polymer ?
#
loop_
_entity_poly.entity_id
_entity_poly.type
_entity_poly.pdbx_seq_one_letter_code
_entity_poly.pdbx_strand_id
1 'polypeptide(L)'
;AMLLGGSEPGFSPPTSSIGPCIPELCLEAAAALIQAGRAQDALTVCEELLSRTSSLLPKMSLWENARKRAKELPYCPFWVSATHLLQG
;
A
#
# COMPACT_ATOMS: atom_id res chain seq x y z
N ALA A 1 -12.58 -43.56 -25.00
CA ALA A 1 -12.23 -44.01 -23.64
C ALA A 1 -10.71 -43.81 -23.51
N MET A 2 -10.09 -43.09 -22.57
CA MET A 2 -10.39 -42.65 -21.19
C MET A 2 -9.69 -41.27 -20.99
N LEU A 3 -10.33 -40.21 -20.50
CA LEU A 3 -10.26 -39.66 -19.12
C LEU A 3 -8.92 -39.83 -18.38
N LEU A 4 -8.14 -38.75 -18.23
CA LEU A 4 -7.34 -38.32 -17.06
C LEU A 4 -6.44 -37.13 -17.48
N GLY A 5 -6.32 -36.01 -16.79
CA GLY A 5 -6.86 -35.52 -15.53
C GLY A 5 -6.42 -34.06 -15.43
N GLY A 6 -7.29 -33.20 -14.89
CA GLY A 6 -6.99 -31.79 -14.68
C GLY A 6 -5.80 -31.63 -13.75
N SER A 7 -4.76 -30.97 -14.25
CA SER A 7 -3.62 -30.55 -13.44
C SER A 7 -3.97 -29.19 -12.85
N GLU A 8 -4.81 -29.19 -11.82
CA GLU A 8 -4.89 -28.05 -10.90
C GLU A 8 -3.51 -27.92 -10.25
N PRO A 9 -2.81 -26.78 -10.36
CA PRO A 9 -1.67 -26.54 -9.52
C PRO A 9 -2.23 -26.39 -8.11
N GLY A 10 -1.95 -27.38 -7.26
CA GLY A 10 -2.25 -27.31 -5.84
C GLY A 10 -1.61 -26.07 -5.26
N PHE A 11 -2.37 -24.98 -5.20
CA PHE A 11 -2.05 -23.80 -4.42
C PHE A 11 -2.30 -24.19 -2.97
N SER A 12 -1.32 -24.88 -2.39
CA SER A 12 -1.14 -24.82 -0.95
C SER A 12 -1.10 -23.34 -0.58
N PRO A 13 -2.04 -22.82 0.24
CA PRO A 13 -1.90 -21.46 0.74
C PRO A 13 -0.53 -21.40 1.41
N PRO A 14 0.29 -20.35 1.15
CA PRO A 14 1.52 -20.19 1.90
C PRO A 14 1.09 -20.17 3.37
N THR A 15 1.46 -21.22 4.11
CA THR A 15 1.44 -21.18 5.55
C THR A 15 2.44 -20.09 5.90
N SER A 16 1.93 -18.88 6.11
CA SER A 16 2.69 -17.65 6.27
C SER A 16 3.48 -17.68 7.57
N SER A 17 4.48 -18.56 7.65
CA SER A 17 5.71 -18.26 8.37
C SER A 17 6.50 -17.32 7.45
N ILE A 18 5.96 -16.12 7.24
CA ILE A 18 6.69 -15.06 6.57
C ILE A 18 7.79 -14.69 7.56
N GLY A 19 9.01 -15.16 7.30
CA GLY A 19 10.22 -14.69 7.98
C GLY A 19 10.38 -13.17 7.84
N PRO A 20 11.56 -12.58 8.09
CA PRO A 20 11.76 -11.15 7.85
C PRO A 20 11.64 -10.90 6.33
N CYS A 21 10.43 -10.61 5.88
CA CYS A 21 10.13 -10.22 4.52
C CYS A 21 10.50 -8.75 4.38
N ILE A 22 11.37 -8.50 3.43
CA ILE A 22 11.71 -7.15 2.98
C ILE A 22 10.40 -6.52 2.45
N PRO A 23 10.03 -5.29 2.87
CA PRO A 23 8.74 -4.68 2.52
C PRO A 23 8.42 -4.70 1.03
N GLU A 24 9.42 -4.46 0.18
CA GLU A 24 9.31 -4.46 -1.28
C GLU A 24 8.83 -5.82 -1.81
N LEU A 25 9.40 -6.92 -1.30
CA LEU A 25 9.02 -8.28 -1.71
C LEU A 25 7.60 -8.65 -1.25
N CYS A 26 7.20 -8.18 -0.07
CA CYS A 26 5.86 -8.38 0.45
C CYS A 26 4.81 -7.66 -0.40
N LEU A 27 5.10 -6.44 -0.85
CA LEU A 27 4.22 -5.69 -1.74
C LEU A 27 4.12 -6.34 -3.13
N GLU A 28 5.22 -6.90 -3.63
CA GLU A 28 5.22 -7.63 -4.90
C GLU A 28 4.39 -8.92 -4.80
N ALA A 29 4.48 -9.65 -3.68
CA ALA A 29 3.62 -10.79 -3.40
C ALA A 29 2.13 -10.39 -3.30
N ALA A 30 1.81 -9.27 -2.64
CA ALA A 30 0.45 -8.76 -2.59
C ALA A 30 -0.08 -8.38 -3.98
N ALA A 31 0.76 -7.79 -4.84
CA ALA A 31 0.40 -7.48 -6.22
C ALA A 31 0.12 -8.75 -7.05
N ALA A 32 0.89 -9.83 -6.85
CA ALA A 32 0.63 -11.12 -7.48
C ALA A 32 -0.71 -11.73 -6.99
N LEU A 33 -1.01 -11.62 -5.69
CA LEU A 33 -2.28 -12.08 -5.12
C LEU A 33 -3.48 -11.32 -5.67
N ILE A 34 -3.38 -10.01 -5.86
CA ILE A 34 -4.43 -9.20 -6.50
C ILE A 34 -4.66 -9.64 -7.94
N GLN A 35 -3.59 -9.83 -8.72
CA GLN A 35 -3.69 -10.32 -10.10
C GLN A 35 -4.30 -11.72 -10.18
N ALA A 36 -4.10 -12.55 -9.15
CA ALA A 36 -4.73 -13.86 -9.02
C ALA A 36 -6.19 -13.79 -8.49
N GLY A 37 -6.77 -12.61 -8.29
CA GLY A 37 -8.13 -12.44 -7.75
C GLY A 37 -8.25 -12.69 -6.25
N ARG A 38 -7.14 -12.87 -5.54
CA ARG A 38 -7.06 -13.18 -4.11
C ARG A 38 -6.88 -11.91 -3.28
N ALA A 39 -7.81 -10.98 -3.42
CA ALA A 39 -7.75 -9.68 -2.74
C ALA A 39 -7.68 -9.80 -1.21
N GLN A 40 -8.36 -10.79 -0.62
CA GLN A 40 -8.36 -11.01 0.82
C GLN A 40 -6.97 -11.40 1.34
N ASP A 41 -6.27 -12.29 0.63
CA ASP A 41 -4.93 -12.71 1.02
C ASP A 41 -3.91 -11.59 0.83
N ALA A 42 -4.06 -10.80 -0.24
CA ALA A 42 -3.26 -9.59 -0.45
C ALA A 42 -3.44 -8.58 0.71
N LEU A 43 -4.68 -8.43 1.19
CA LEU A 43 -4.98 -7.57 2.34
C LEU A 43 -4.28 -8.07 3.60
N THR A 44 -4.36 -9.37 3.90
CA THR A 44 -3.68 -9.96 5.07
C THR A 44 -2.16 -9.74 5.03
N VAL A 45 -1.52 -9.90 3.87
CA VAL A 45 -0.08 -9.61 3.71
C VAL A 45 0.22 -8.13 4.03
N CYS A 46 -0.61 -7.21 3.54
CA CYS A 46 -0.45 -5.77 3.80
C CYS A 46 -0.68 -5.41 5.28
N GLU A 47 -1.67 -6.01 5.93
CA GLU A 47 -1.97 -5.79 7.36
C GLU A 47 -0.83 -6.29 8.25
N GLU A 48 -0.26 -7.45 7.93
CA GLU A 48 0.86 -8.02 8.66
C GLU A 48 2.13 -7.19 8.45
N LEU A 49 2.41 -6.75 7.21
CA LEU A 49 3.52 -5.84 6.91
C LEU A 49 3.39 -4.52 7.66
N LEU A 50 2.19 -3.92 7.69
CA LEU A 50 1.93 -2.69 8.42
C LEU A 50 2.11 -2.89 9.93
N SER A 51 1.61 -3.99 10.47
CA SER A 51 1.75 -4.30 11.90
C SER A 51 3.23 -4.42 12.30
N ARG A 52 4.04 -5.10 11.49
CA ARG A 52 5.50 -5.24 11.70
C ARG A 52 6.27 -3.93 11.56
N THR A 53 5.87 -3.08 10.61
CA THR A 53 6.55 -1.79 10.37
C THR A 53 6.06 -0.69 11.31
N SER A 54 4.86 -0.81 11.87
CA SER A 54 4.27 0.20 12.77
C SER A 54 5.14 0.51 13.99
N SER A 55 5.89 -0.47 14.50
CA SER A 55 6.82 -0.28 15.61
C SER A 55 8.10 0.47 15.22
N LEU A 56 8.45 0.46 13.94
CA LEU A 56 9.61 1.20 13.39
C LEU A 56 9.24 2.64 13.03
N LEU A 57 7.94 2.92 12.84
CA LEU A 57 7.47 4.26 12.57
C LEU A 57 7.49 5.10 13.85
N PRO A 58 7.92 6.37 13.77
CA PRO A 58 7.78 7.30 14.88
C PRO A 58 6.30 7.37 15.29
N LYS A 59 6.00 7.05 16.57
CA LYS A 59 4.63 6.94 17.12
C LYS A 59 3.77 8.19 16.91
N MET A 60 4.39 9.33 16.66
CA MET A 60 3.74 10.57 16.25
C MET A 60 4.67 11.27 15.28
N SER A 61 4.13 11.71 14.15
CA SER A 61 4.39 13.05 13.60
C SER A 61 4.39 13.12 12.07
N LEU A 62 4.32 12.05 11.28
CA LEU A 62 4.33 12.26 9.82
C LEU A 62 3.08 13.03 9.35
N TRP A 63 1.90 12.61 9.82
CA TRP A 63 0.63 13.30 9.56
C TRP A 63 0.54 14.67 10.26
N GLU A 64 1.08 14.77 11.48
CA GLU A 64 1.02 15.96 12.33
C GLU A 64 2.02 17.03 11.85
N ASN A 65 3.19 16.61 11.36
CA ASN A 65 4.18 17.45 10.69
C ASN A 65 3.69 17.87 9.31
N ALA A 66 3.02 17.00 8.55
CA ALA A 66 2.40 17.39 7.28
C ALA A 66 1.35 18.49 7.51
N ARG A 67 0.51 18.34 8.55
CA ARG A 67 -0.48 19.36 8.94
C ARG A 67 0.18 20.63 9.49
N LYS A 68 1.24 20.53 10.29
CA LYS A 68 2.03 21.69 10.75
C LYS A 68 2.68 22.41 9.57
N ARG A 69 3.27 21.69 8.61
CA ARG A 69 3.82 22.27 7.38
C ARG A 69 2.76 22.88 6.46
N ALA A 70 1.55 22.35 6.46
CA ALA A 70 0.43 22.97 5.74
C ALA A 70 -0.07 24.26 6.43
N LYS A 71 0.02 24.36 7.77
CA LYS A 71 -0.23 25.61 8.51
C LYS A 71 0.90 26.63 8.37
N GLU A 72 2.12 26.17 8.11
CA GLU A 72 3.33 26.96 7.83
C GLU A 72 3.56 27.15 6.32
N LEU A 73 2.54 26.97 5.46
CA LEU A 73 2.67 27.48 4.09
C LEU A 73 2.56 29.00 4.20
N PRO A 74 3.63 29.79 3.92
CA PRO A 74 3.47 31.22 3.80
C PRO A 74 2.42 31.43 2.71
N TYR A 75 1.37 32.19 3.03
CA TYR A 75 0.35 32.66 2.10
C TYR A 75 1.02 32.98 0.76
N CYS A 76 0.92 32.07 -0.21
CA CYS A 76 1.63 32.17 -1.47
C CYS A 76 0.70 32.91 -2.44
N PRO A 77 0.97 34.19 -2.77
CA PRO A 77 0.06 34.99 -3.59
C PRO A 77 0.05 34.55 -5.07
N PHE A 78 0.75 33.47 -5.43
CA PHE A 78 0.83 32.98 -6.80
C PHE A 78 -0.54 32.64 -7.40
N TRP A 79 -1.47 32.15 -6.58
CA TRP A 79 -2.84 31.86 -7.03
C TRP A 79 -3.76 33.08 -7.06
N VAL A 80 -3.39 34.19 -6.40
CA VAL A 80 -4.19 35.43 -6.43
C VAL A 80 -4.11 36.08 -7.80
N SER A 81 -2.97 36.00 -8.47
CA SER A 81 -2.83 36.52 -9.85
C SER A 81 -3.61 35.66 -10.87
N ALA A 82 -3.77 34.36 -10.62
CA ALA A 82 -4.54 33.46 -11.49
C ALA A 82 -6.04 33.74 -11.44
N THR A 83 -6.59 34.17 -10.29
CA THR A 83 -8.01 34.55 -10.18
C THR A 83 -8.34 35.83 -10.94
N HIS A 84 -7.39 36.78 -11.05
CA HIS A 84 -7.61 38.01 -11.82
C HIS A 84 -7.60 37.78 -13.34
N LEU A 85 -6.87 36.78 -13.83
CA LEU A 85 -6.81 36.47 -15.27
C LEU A 85 -8.09 35.76 -15.78
N LEU A 86 -8.89 35.18 -14.90
CA LEU A 86 -10.15 34.51 -15.24
C LEU A 86 -11.38 35.44 -15.14
N GLN A 87 -11.19 36.69 -14.70
CA GLN A 87 -12.29 37.63 -14.45
C GLN A 87 -12.47 38.71 -15.54
N GLY A 88 -11.73 38.64 -16.66
CA GLY A 88 -11.91 39.55 -17.80
C GLY A 88 -10.88 39.34 -18.90
#